data_AF-A0A3B9BYY7-F1
#
_entry.id   AF-A0A3B9BYY7-F1
#
_cell.length_a   1.000
_cell.length_b   1.000
_cell.length_c   1.000
_cell.angle_alpha   90.00
_cell.angle_beta   90.00
_cell.angle_gamma   90.00
#
_symmetry.space_group_name_H-M   'P 1'
#
loop_
_entity.id
_entity.type
_entity.pdbx_description
1 polymer ?
#
loop_
_entity_poly.entity_id
_entity_poly.type
_entity_poly.pdbx_seq_one_letter_code
_entity_poly.pdbx_strand_id
1 'polypeptide(L)'
;MEIYFDGYCPESLIKGKQVEMRLNEDDFWESEETGIQISVFPPFATILRWRGKGNFRQSSDVASNSLVGLVMTKAKKEDGKEIFPDEENIINDKFELESYLGQIYDSKEEFDAAKFNLNDPVFAEQENYLKSIPKNQIQNLVILFDKLKLQDDRENIMRNEIFNELHAMLYDLKLIFSFNWMAWHEGWKNIFDINYDYSGCSLLKTSMYLTTIFRADRFRDGTLEQNFKNGTLDKIFENLR
;
A
#
# COMPACT_ATOMS: atom_id res chain seq x y z
N MET A 1 -11.43 -2.03 23.44
CA MET A 1 -12.09 -3.25 23.95
C MET A 1 -11.98 -4.22 22.81
N GLU A 2 -11.06 -5.17 22.92
CA GLU A 2 -10.73 -6.12 21.85
C GLU A 2 -12.02 -6.76 21.31
N ILE A 3 -12.14 -6.83 19.99
CA ILE A 3 -13.27 -7.51 19.37
C ILE A 3 -12.85 -8.96 19.13
N TYR A 4 -13.61 -9.88 19.72
CA TYR A 4 -13.42 -11.30 19.53
C TYR A 4 -14.32 -11.85 18.44
N PHE A 5 -13.88 -12.93 17.81
CA PHE A 5 -14.65 -13.72 16.87
C PHE A 5 -15.23 -14.95 17.56
N ASP A 6 -16.56 -14.93 17.69
CA ASP A 6 -17.38 -16.01 18.28
C ASP A 6 -18.20 -16.76 17.22
N GLY A 7 -17.70 -16.78 15.97
CA GLY A 7 -18.36 -17.47 14.86
C GLY A 7 -19.49 -16.70 14.16
N TYR A 8 -19.73 -15.44 14.54
CA TYR A 8 -20.70 -14.55 13.89
C TYR A 8 -20.01 -13.50 13.02
N CYS A 9 -20.68 -13.11 11.93
CA CYS A 9 -20.15 -12.12 11.00
C CYS A 9 -19.93 -10.76 11.68
N PRO A 10 -18.69 -10.25 11.74
CA PRO A 10 -18.37 -9.00 12.44
C PRO A 10 -19.04 -7.78 11.79
N GLU A 11 -19.19 -7.77 10.46
CA GLU A 11 -19.85 -6.68 9.73
C GLU A 11 -21.36 -6.61 10.00
N SER A 12 -22.03 -7.76 10.09
CA SER A 12 -23.45 -7.83 10.46
C SER A 12 -23.66 -7.43 11.93
N LEU A 13 -22.75 -7.83 12.83
CA LEU A 13 -22.81 -7.46 14.25
C LEU A 13 -22.74 -5.96 14.48
N ILE A 14 -21.90 -5.24 13.72
CA ILE A 14 -21.83 -3.76 13.75
C ILE A 14 -23.18 -3.12 13.45
N LYS A 15 -23.97 -3.76 12.58
CA LYS A 15 -25.32 -3.34 12.16
C LYS A 15 -26.43 -3.88 13.08
N GLY A 16 -26.08 -4.53 14.19
CA GLY A 16 -27.02 -5.10 15.15
C GLY A 16 -27.66 -6.42 14.70
N LYS A 17 -27.07 -7.11 13.73
CA LYS A 17 -27.54 -8.42 13.24
C LYS A 17 -26.58 -9.53 13.64
N GLN A 18 -27.12 -10.66 14.08
CA GLN A 18 -26.36 -11.89 14.28
C GLN A 18 -26.52 -12.77 13.06
N VAL A 19 -25.43 -12.97 12.32
CA VAL A 19 -25.37 -13.85 11.15
C VAL A 19 -24.27 -14.86 11.39
N GLU A 20 -24.62 -16.14 11.38
CA GLU A 20 -23.66 -17.23 11.51
C GLU A 20 -22.81 -17.34 10.24
N MET A 21 -21.54 -17.72 10.41
CA MET A 21 -20.64 -17.93 9.28
C MET A 21 -20.56 -19.42 8.94
N ARG A 22 -20.51 -19.74 7.64
CA ARG A 22 -20.46 -21.11 7.12
C ARG A 22 -19.14 -21.35 6.40
N LEU A 23 -18.68 -22.60 6.41
CA LEU A 23 -17.44 -22.95 5.72
C LEU A 23 -17.67 -22.97 4.20
N ASN A 24 -16.87 -22.21 3.46
CA ASN A 24 -16.90 -22.21 2.00
C ASN A 24 -16.02 -23.31 1.39
N GLU A 25 -16.10 -23.50 0.08
CA GLU A 25 -15.32 -24.52 -0.63
C GLU A 25 -13.81 -24.36 -0.43
N ASP A 26 -13.34 -23.12 -0.25
CA ASP A 26 -11.95 -22.73 -0.04
C ASP A 26 -11.48 -22.80 1.44
N ASP A 27 -12.24 -23.46 2.33
CA ASP A 27 -11.92 -23.62 3.77
C ASP A 27 -11.93 -22.32 4.59
N PHE A 28 -12.61 -21.27 4.13
CA PHE A 28 -12.81 -20.04 4.90
C PHE A 28 -14.21 -19.99 5.52
N TRP A 29 -14.32 -19.40 6.71
CA TRP A 29 -15.62 -19.05 7.26
C TRP A 29 -16.13 -17.82 6.55
N GLU A 30 -17.30 -17.93 5.93
CA GLU A 30 -17.88 -16.89 5.10
C GLU A 30 -19.30 -16.52 5.59
N SER A 31 -19.60 -15.23 5.58
CA SER A 31 -20.94 -14.71 5.89
C SER A 31 -21.85 -14.79 4.67
N GLU A 32 -23.02 -15.42 4.80
CA GLU A 32 -24.02 -15.47 3.72
C GLU A 32 -24.62 -14.09 3.40
N GLU A 33 -24.68 -13.18 4.37
CA GLU A 33 -25.27 -11.85 4.16
C GLU A 33 -24.31 -10.89 3.47
N THR A 34 -23.03 -10.98 3.79
CA THR A 34 -22.05 -9.95 3.38
C THR A 34 -20.89 -10.49 2.56
N GLY A 35 -20.68 -11.80 2.50
CA GLY A 35 -19.51 -12.40 1.85
C GLY A 35 -18.20 -12.14 2.59
N ILE A 36 -18.18 -11.52 3.78
CA ILE A 36 -16.95 -11.41 4.58
C ILE A 36 -16.40 -12.79 4.87
N GLN A 37 -15.10 -12.96 4.63
CA GLN A 37 -14.39 -14.21 4.90
C GLN A 37 -13.42 -14.06 6.07
N ILE A 38 -13.30 -15.12 6.86
CA ILE A 38 -12.42 -15.23 8.01
C ILE A 38 -11.64 -16.54 7.94
N SER A 39 -10.32 -16.44 8.06
CA SER A 39 -9.46 -17.58 8.31
C SER A 39 -9.18 -17.73 9.79
N VAL A 40 -9.15 -18.95 10.31
CA VAL A 40 -9.03 -19.23 11.73
C VAL A 40 -7.74 -19.98 12.02
N PHE A 41 -6.89 -19.38 12.84
CA PHE A 41 -5.64 -19.96 13.35
C PHE A 41 -5.58 -19.68 14.85
N PRO A 42 -6.19 -20.53 15.70
CA PRO A 42 -6.31 -20.25 17.13
C PRO A 42 -4.95 -19.89 17.75
N PRO A 43 -4.87 -18.82 18.57
CA PRO A 43 -6.00 -18.08 19.16
C PRO A 43 -6.59 -16.96 18.28
N PHE A 44 -6.18 -16.84 17.01
CA PHE A 44 -6.53 -15.73 16.12
C PHE A 44 -7.60 -16.08 15.08
N ALA A 45 -8.34 -15.07 14.67
CA ALA A 45 -9.24 -15.08 13.53
C ALA A 45 -8.95 -13.88 12.64
N THR A 46 -8.52 -14.11 11.40
CA THR A 46 -8.12 -13.05 10.48
C THR A 46 -9.21 -12.79 9.46
N ILE A 47 -9.69 -11.55 9.38
CA ILE A 47 -10.60 -11.12 8.32
C ILE A 47 -9.79 -10.97 7.03
N LEU A 48 -10.23 -11.62 5.95
CA LEU A 48 -9.62 -11.54 4.62
C LEU A 48 -9.94 -10.19 3.96
N ARG A 49 -9.14 -9.81 2.97
CA ARG A 49 -9.27 -8.54 2.24
C ARG A 49 -10.17 -8.61 1.02
N TRP A 50 -10.87 -9.70 0.81
CA TRP A 50 -11.80 -9.86 -0.30
C TRP A 50 -13.01 -10.66 0.16
N ARG A 51 -14.16 -10.41 -0.48
CA ARG A 51 -15.41 -11.11 -0.21
C ARG A 51 -15.51 -12.40 -1.01
N GLY A 52 -16.17 -13.38 -0.42
CA GLY A 52 -16.42 -14.68 -1.02
C GLY A 52 -17.59 -14.65 -2.00
N LYS A 53 -17.74 -15.75 -2.71
CA LYS A 53 -18.73 -15.91 -3.79
C LYS A 53 -20.01 -16.59 -3.32
N GLY A 54 -20.12 -16.96 -2.05
CA GLY A 54 -21.23 -17.74 -1.50
C GLY A 54 -21.20 -19.21 -1.91
N ASN A 55 -20.04 -19.74 -2.32
CA ASN A 55 -19.88 -21.16 -2.65
C ASN A 55 -19.62 -21.95 -1.37
N PHE A 56 -20.70 -22.30 -0.66
CA PHE A 56 -20.63 -22.99 0.62
C PHE A 56 -20.50 -24.50 0.47
N ARG A 57 -19.83 -25.14 1.43
CA ARG A 57 -19.83 -26.59 1.55
C ARG A 57 -21.24 -27.10 1.85
N GLN A 58 -21.49 -28.36 1.47
CA GLN A 58 -22.77 -29.01 1.76
C GLN A 58 -22.99 -29.27 3.26
N SER A 59 -21.95 -29.21 4.09
CA SER A 59 -22.15 -29.37 5.53
C SER A 59 -22.98 -28.21 6.10
N SER A 60 -23.75 -28.53 7.15
CA SER A 60 -24.52 -27.56 7.92
C SER A 60 -23.68 -26.94 9.06
N ASP A 61 -22.36 -27.06 9.00
CA ASP A 61 -21.48 -26.57 10.05
C ASP A 61 -21.46 -25.04 10.03
N VAL A 62 -21.64 -24.46 11.21
CA VAL A 62 -21.56 -23.02 11.44
C VAL A 62 -20.47 -22.74 12.47
N ALA A 63 -19.78 -21.62 12.28
CA ALA A 63 -18.63 -21.24 13.10
C ALA A 63 -18.98 -21.07 14.59
N SER A 64 -20.18 -20.57 14.89
CA SER A 64 -20.68 -20.33 16.25
C SER A 64 -20.73 -21.59 17.13
N ASN A 65 -20.80 -22.77 16.52
CA ASN A 65 -20.82 -24.04 17.24
C ASN A 65 -19.44 -24.46 17.77
N SER A 66 -18.35 -23.95 17.19
CA SER A 66 -17.00 -24.46 17.44
C SER A 66 -15.97 -23.38 17.77
N LEU A 67 -16.24 -22.11 17.46
CA LEU A 67 -15.31 -21.00 17.62
C LEU A 67 -15.83 -19.98 18.63
N VAL A 68 -15.02 -19.68 19.64
CA VAL A 68 -15.35 -18.73 20.71
C VAL A 68 -14.07 -18.01 21.14
N GLY A 69 -14.16 -16.69 21.31
CA GLY A 69 -13.13 -15.88 21.94
C GLY A 69 -11.85 -15.72 21.13
N LEU A 70 -11.88 -15.89 19.81
CA LEU A 70 -10.69 -15.74 18.98
C LEU A 70 -10.36 -14.27 18.78
N VAL A 71 -9.10 -13.89 18.95
CA VAL A 71 -8.64 -12.50 18.77
C VAL A 71 -8.73 -12.13 17.29
N MET A 72 -9.47 -11.07 16.95
CA MET A 72 -9.59 -10.65 15.55
C MET A 72 -8.38 -9.85 15.08
N THR A 73 -7.89 -10.22 13.90
CA THR A 73 -6.76 -9.56 13.26
C THR A 73 -7.07 -9.17 11.81
N LYS A 74 -6.33 -8.18 11.31
CA LYS A 74 -6.34 -7.76 9.91
C LYS A 74 -5.44 -8.70 9.12
N ALA A 75 -5.73 -9.02 7.87
CA ALA A 75 -4.74 -9.71 7.04
C ALA A 75 -3.55 -8.80 6.69
N LYS A 76 -2.32 -9.31 6.82
CA LYS A 76 -1.09 -8.60 6.46
C LYS A 76 -0.97 -8.47 4.95
N LYS A 77 -0.57 -7.29 4.46
CA LYS A 77 -0.18 -7.08 3.05
C LYS A 77 1.34 -7.15 2.95
N GLU A 78 1.86 -8.12 2.21
CA GLU A 78 3.29 -8.21 1.94
C GLU A 78 3.51 -8.53 0.46
N ASP A 79 3.93 -7.52 -0.31
CA ASP A 79 4.30 -7.61 -1.74
C ASP A 79 3.42 -8.55 -2.59
N GLY A 80 2.11 -8.28 -2.60
CA GLY A 80 1.14 -9.04 -3.38
C GLY A 80 0.68 -10.36 -2.74
N LYS A 81 1.14 -10.66 -1.53
CA LYS A 81 0.65 -11.78 -0.71
C LYS A 81 -0.19 -11.27 0.45
N GLU A 82 -1.16 -12.10 0.79
CA GLU A 82 -1.96 -11.95 2.00
C GLU A 82 -1.42 -12.98 2.99
N ILE A 83 -0.99 -12.54 4.16
CA ILE A 83 -0.45 -13.40 5.21
C ILE A 83 -1.41 -13.38 6.39
N PHE A 84 -1.70 -14.56 6.91
CA PHE A 84 -2.55 -14.79 8.07
C PHE A 84 -2.03 -15.99 8.90
N PRO A 85 -2.18 -15.97 10.24
CA PRO A 85 -2.67 -14.83 11.01
C PRO A 85 -1.64 -13.69 11.05
N ASP A 86 -2.12 -12.45 11.11
CA ASP A 86 -1.28 -11.28 11.41
C ASP A 86 -1.34 -11.00 12.91
N GLU A 87 -0.37 -11.52 13.65
CA GLU A 87 -0.33 -11.41 15.12
C GLU A 87 -0.04 -9.98 15.61
N GLU A 88 0.46 -9.11 14.73
CA GLU A 88 0.84 -7.73 15.05
C GLU A 88 -0.31 -6.74 14.83
N ASN A 89 -1.26 -7.06 13.95
CA ASN A 89 -2.35 -6.15 13.54
C ASN A 89 -3.71 -6.58 14.09
N ILE A 90 -3.83 -6.57 15.42
CA ILE A 90 -5.07 -6.81 16.16
C ILE A 90 -6.10 -5.70 15.91
N ILE A 91 -7.38 -6.07 15.84
CA ILE A 91 -8.51 -5.13 15.74
C ILE A 91 -9.04 -4.86 17.16
N ASN A 92 -8.75 -3.67 17.68
CA ASN A 92 -8.93 -3.35 19.10
C ASN A 92 -10.28 -2.73 19.47
N ASP A 93 -11.02 -2.24 18.47
CA ASP A 93 -12.33 -1.61 18.68
C ASP A 93 -13.15 -1.56 17.39
N LYS A 94 -14.39 -1.07 17.55
CA LYS A 94 -15.39 -0.99 16.49
C LYS A 94 -14.96 -0.06 15.35
N PHE A 95 -14.28 1.04 15.66
CA PHE A 95 -13.85 2.01 14.67
C PHE A 95 -12.76 1.42 13.77
N GLU A 96 -11.79 0.71 14.37
CA GLU A 96 -10.78 -0.02 13.60
C GLU A 96 -11.39 -1.09 12.70
N LEU A 97 -12.39 -1.82 13.21
CA LEU A 97 -13.11 -2.82 12.43
C LEU A 97 -13.84 -2.18 11.24
N GLU A 98 -14.63 -1.13 11.46
CA GLU A 98 -15.34 -0.41 10.39
C GLU A 98 -14.37 0.14 9.34
N SER A 99 -13.25 0.74 9.79
CA SER A 99 -12.19 1.24 8.92
C SER A 99 -11.54 0.12 8.10
N TYR A 100 -11.35 -1.07 8.69
CA TYR A 100 -10.79 -2.22 7.99
C TYR A 100 -11.77 -2.81 6.97
N LEU A 101 -13.05 -2.95 7.34
CA LEU A 101 -14.12 -3.45 6.47
C LEU A 101 -14.28 -2.57 5.22
N GLY A 102 -14.10 -1.26 5.34
CA GLY A 102 -14.09 -0.32 4.21
C GLY A 102 -12.92 -0.49 3.23
N GLN A 103 -11.94 -1.34 3.53
CA GLN A 103 -10.79 -1.65 2.67
C GLN A 103 -10.87 -3.05 2.05
N ILE A 104 -11.96 -3.79 2.30
CA ILE A 104 -12.18 -5.13 1.76
C ILE A 104 -12.76 -5.00 0.35
N TYR A 105 -12.15 -5.72 -0.59
CA TYR A 105 -12.57 -5.76 -1.99
C TYR A 105 -13.81 -6.65 -2.18
N ASP A 106 -14.59 -6.37 -3.21
CA ASP A 106 -15.83 -7.12 -3.47
C ASP A 106 -15.55 -8.54 -3.99
N SER A 107 -14.35 -8.80 -4.50
CA SER A 107 -13.95 -10.14 -4.92
C SER A 107 -12.44 -10.38 -4.85
N LYS A 108 -12.05 -11.66 -4.98
CA LYS A 108 -10.65 -12.07 -5.08
C LYS A 108 -9.97 -11.44 -6.29
N GLU A 109 -10.66 -11.37 -7.42
CA GLU A 109 -10.15 -10.81 -8.67
C GLU A 109 -9.83 -9.32 -8.54
N GLU A 110 -10.71 -8.55 -7.88
CA GLU A 110 -10.46 -7.13 -7.61
C GLU A 110 -9.28 -6.94 -6.67
N PHE A 111 -9.21 -7.74 -5.60
CA PHE A 111 -8.08 -7.71 -4.67
C PHE A 111 -6.77 -8.04 -5.38
N ASP A 112 -6.76 -9.08 -6.23
CA ASP A 112 -5.57 -9.51 -6.96
C ASP A 112 -5.15 -8.48 -8.02
N ALA A 113 -6.10 -7.84 -8.69
CA ALA A 113 -5.83 -6.75 -9.64
C ALA A 113 -5.26 -5.49 -8.96
N ALA A 114 -5.61 -5.25 -7.69
CA ALA A 114 -5.10 -4.12 -6.93
C ALA A 114 -3.68 -4.33 -6.36
N LYS A 115 -3.12 -5.55 -6.46
CA LYS A 115 -1.77 -5.85 -6.00
C LYS A 115 -0.72 -5.18 -6.86
N PHE A 116 0.46 -5.00 -6.27
CA PHE A 116 1.63 -4.57 -7.02
C PHE A 116 2.13 -5.72 -7.90
N ASN A 117 2.22 -5.46 -9.20
CA ASN A 117 2.69 -6.43 -10.19
C ASN A 117 4.01 -5.97 -10.80
N LEU A 118 5.14 -6.54 -10.36
CA LEU A 118 6.46 -6.22 -10.92
C LEU A 118 6.61 -6.53 -12.42
N ASN A 119 5.76 -7.40 -12.95
CA ASN A 119 5.76 -7.79 -14.37
C ASN A 119 4.78 -6.95 -15.21
N ASP A 120 4.25 -5.85 -14.66
CA ASP A 120 3.41 -4.93 -15.44
C ASP A 120 4.21 -4.38 -16.65
N PRO A 121 3.66 -4.46 -17.88
CA PRO A 121 4.34 -3.96 -19.08
C PRO A 121 4.82 -2.51 -18.98
N VAL A 122 4.17 -1.70 -18.12
CA VAL A 122 4.55 -0.29 -17.91
C VAL A 122 6.01 -0.13 -17.46
N PHE A 123 6.58 -1.11 -16.74
CA PHE A 123 7.96 -1.03 -16.29
C PHE A 123 8.96 -1.23 -17.44
N ALA A 124 8.66 -2.14 -18.36
CA ALA A 124 9.50 -2.35 -19.55
C ALA A 124 9.42 -1.15 -20.50
N GLU A 125 8.22 -0.59 -20.69
CA GLU A 125 8.01 0.64 -21.47
C GLU A 125 8.79 1.82 -20.86
N GLN A 126 8.66 2.01 -19.55
CA GLN A 126 9.35 3.07 -18.83
C GLN A 126 10.87 2.89 -18.89
N GLU A 127 11.40 1.69 -18.70
CA GLU A 127 12.84 1.46 -18.78
C GLU A 127 13.40 1.79 -20.18
N ASN A 128 12.68 1.43 -21.23
CA ASN A 128 13.06 1.78 -22.61
C ASN A 128 13.04 3.30 -22.84
N TYR A 129 12.04 3.99 -22.31
CA TYR A 129 11.99 5.45 -22.38
C TYR A 129 13.15 6.10 -21.63
N LEU A 130 13.44 5.65 -20.41
CA LEU A 130 14.51 6.19 -19.57
C LEU A 130 15.89 6.03 -20.23
N LYS A 131 16.13 4.93 -20.95
CA LYS A 131 17.36 4.71 -21.75
C LYS A 131 17.54 5.73 -22.88
N SER A 132 16.46 6.35 -23.34
CA SER A 132 16.48 7.36 -24.41
C SER A 132 16.79 8.78 -23.93
N ILE A 133 16.74 9.02 -22.61
CA ILE A 133 16.96 10.36 -22.05
C ILE A 133 18.44 10.73 -22.18
N PRO A 134 18.78 11.87 -22.81
CA PRO A 134 20.16 12.32 -22.90
C PRO A 134 20.77 12.58 -21.51
N LYS A 135 22.01 12.12 -21.28
CA LYS A 135 22.70 12.27 -19.99
C LYS A 135 22.78 13.73 -19.51
N ASN A 136 22.97 14.68 -20.42
CA ASN A 136 23.01 16.10 -20.09
C ASN A 136 21.68 16.63 -19.54
N GLN A 137 20.55 16.03 -19.91
CA GLN A 137 19.26 16.43 -19.33
C GLN A 137 19.09 15.94 -17.89
N ILE A 138 19.54 14.72 -17.57
CA ILE A 138 19.60 14.24 -16.18
C ILE A 138 20.57 15.11 -15.36
N GLN A 139 21.71 15.50 -15.93
CA GLN A 139 22.65 16.41 -15.25
C GLN A 139 22.03 17.78 -14.97
N ASN A 140 21.28 18.35 -15.92
CA ASN A 140 20.57 19.61 -15.71
C ASN A 140 19.54 19.52 -14.58
N LEU A 141 18.83 18.39 -14.47
CA LEU A 141 17.89 18.12 -13.38
C LEU A 141 18.63 18.10 -12.02
N VAL A 142 19.78 17.42 -11.94
CA VAL A 142 20.60 17.40 -10.72
C VAL A 142 21.10 18.80 -10.36
N ILE A 143 21.54 19.59 -11.34
CA ILE A 143 22.00 20.97 -11.11
C ILE A 143 20.86 21.84 -10.55
N LEU A 144 19.63 21.69 -11.04
CA LEU A 144 18.48 22.39 -10.47
C LEU A 144 18.23 22.00 -9.01
N PHE A 145 18.34 20.71 -8.70
CA PHE A 145 18.20 20.23 -7.33
C PHE A 145 19.30 20.79 -6.41
N ASP A 146 20.55 20.83 -6.86
CA ASP A 146 21.66 21.44 -6.11
C ASP A 146 21.41 22.93 -5.84
N LYS A 147 20.93 23.68 -6.84
CA LYS A 147 20.57 25.10 -6.67
C LYS A 147 19.43 25.28 -5.66
N LEU A 148 18.45 24.38 -5.67
CA LEU A 148 17.33 24.40 -4.73
C LEU A 148 17.82 24.19 -3.29
N LYS A 149 18.76 23.27 -3.07
CA LYS A 149 19.33 22.99 -1.73
C LYS A 149 20.10 24.16 -1.12
N LEU A 150 20.68 25.01 -1.96
CA LEU A 150 21.43 26.19 -1.54
C LEU A 150 20.52 27.36 -1.12
N GLN A 151 19.20 27.24 -1.29
CA GLN A 151 18.25 28.24 -0.83
C GLN A 151 18.10 28.18 0.70
N ASP A 152 18.08 29.35 1.34
CA ASP A 152 18.04 29.50 2.80
C ASP A 152 16.64 29.21 3.38
N ASP A 153 15.59 29.39 2.57
CA ASP A 153 14.20 29.14 2.97
C ASP A 153 13.76 27.69 2.67
N ARG A 154 14.10 26.79 3.60
CA ARG A 154 13.61 25.40 3.58
C ARG A 154 12.17 25.25 4.11
N GLU A 155 11.55 26.32 4.64
CA GLU A 155 10.20 26.26 5.20
C GLU A 155 9.12 26.45 4.13
N ASN A 156 9.44 27.01 2.95
CA ASN A 156 8.49 27.17 1.84
C ASN A 156 9.03 26.67 0.49
N ILE A 157 9.75 25.55 0.49
CA ILE A 157 10.42 25.04 -0.71
C ILE A 157 9.48 24.83 -1.91
N MET A 158 8.23 24.45 -1.64
CA MET A 158 7.20 24.23 -2.66
C MET A 158 6.76 25.50 -3.40
N ARG A 159 6.99 26.68 -2.81
CA ARG A 159 6.70 27.98 -3.44
C ARG A 159 7.91 28.54 -4.19
N ASN A 160 9.05 27.87 -4.12
CA ASN A 160 10.28 28.31 -4.76
C ASN A 160 10.21 28.12 -6.28
N GLU A 161 10.64 29.13 -7.05
CA GLU A 161 10.65 29.06 -8.52
C GLU A 161 11.57 27.94 -9.04
N ILE A 162 12.71 27.70 -8.38
CA ILE A 162 13.63 26.61 -8.72
C ILE A 162 12.97 25.25 -8.47
N PHE A 163 12.15 25.14 -7.43
CA PHE A 163 11.36 23.92 -7.19
C PHE A 163 10.34 23.71 -8.32
N ASN A 164 9.64 24.77 -8.76
CA ASN A 164 8.70 24.67 -9.86
C ASN A 164 9.38 24.24 -11.17
N GLU A 165 10.58 24.77 -11.46
CA GLU A 165 11.40 24.37 -12.60
C GLU A 165 11.85 22.90 -12.49
N LEU A 166 12.35 22.49 -11.33
CA LEU A 166 12.73 21.10 -11.05
C LEU A 166 11.54 20.16 -11.22
N HIS A 167 10.40 20.54 -10.65
CA HIS A 167 9.15 19.79 -10.73
C HIS A 167 8.73 19.65 -12.19
N ALA A 168 8.67 20.75 -12.97
CA ALA A 168 8.35 20.70 -14.39
C ALA A 168 9.31 19.76 -15.16
N MET A 169 10.61 19.88 -14.92
CA MET A 169 11.62 19.04 -15.58
C MET A 169 11.44 17.55 -15.27
N LEU A 170 11.04 17.17 -14.05
CA LEU A 170 10.74 15.78 -13.71
C LEU A 170 9.59 15.19 -14.56
N TYR A 171 8.56 15.98 -14.86
CA TYR A 171 7.45 15.55 -15.73
C TYR A 171 7.84 15.57 -17.21
N ASP A 172 8.58 16.57 -17.66
CA ASP A 172 9.06 16.65 -19.05
C ASP A 172 9.99 15.48 -19.40
N LEU A 173 10.88 15.13 -18.47
CA LEU A 173 11.73 13.94 -18.56
C LEU A 173 10.97 12.63 -18.27
N LYS A 174 9.68 12.68 -17.96
CA LYS A 174 8.83 11.55 -17.57
C LYS A 174 9.49 10.64 -16.53
N LEU A 175 10.24 11.23 -15.61
CA LEU A 175 10.77 10.52 -14.44
C LEU A 175 9.65 10.24 -13.43
N ILE A 176 8.56 11.00 -13.49
CA ILE A 176 7.28 10.68 -12.86
C ILE A 176 6.40 9.96 -13.88
N PHE A 177 6.06 8.70 -13.62
CA PHE A 177 5.25 7.88 -14.53
C PHE A 177 4.08 7.20 -13.82
N SER A 178 3.18 6.57 -14.56
CA SER A 178 2.01 5.91 -13.97
C SER A 178 2.28 4.44 -13.71
N PHE A 179 2.30 4.04 -12.44
CA PHE A 179 2.21 2.65 -12.00
C PHE A 179 1.46 2.59 -10.66
N ASN A 180 1.16 1.39 -10.16
CA ASN A 180 0.47 1.21 -8.88
C ASN A 180 1.41 1.45 -7.66
N TRP A 181 1.88 2.68 -7.48
CA TRP A 181 2.80 3.07 -6.42
C TRP A 181 2.22 2.94 -5.01
N MET A 182 0.90 2.99 -4.86
CA MET A 182 0.23 2.78 -3.57
C MET A 182 0.37 1.33 -3.08
N ALA A 183 0.44 0.37 -4.00
CA ALA A 183 0.64 -1.04 -3.66
C ALA A 183 2.13 -1.42 -3.53
N TRP A 184 3.07 -0.53 -3.85
CA TRP A 184 4.50 -0.82 -3.81
C TRP A 184 5.06 -0.67 -2.38
N HIS A 185 4.77 -1.67 -1.53
CA HIS A 185 5.11 -1.66 -0.11
C HIS A 185 6.62 -1.63 0.16
N GLU A 186 7.42 -2.39 -0.60
CA GLU A 186 8.90 -2.30 -0.57
C GLU A 186 9.38 -0.85 -0.76
N GLY A 187 8.82 -0.14 -1.74
CA GLY A 187 9.18 1.25 -2.02
C GLY A 187 8.90 2.18 -0.84
N TRP A 188 7.71 2.05 -0.23
CA TRP A 188 7.35 2.81 0.97
C TRP A 188 8.26 2.50 2.16
N LYS A 189 8.58 1.24 2.39
CA LYS A 189 9.51 0.83 3.45
C LYS A 189 10.87 1.52 3.30
N ASN A 190 11.39 1.56 2.08
CA ASN A 190 12.68 2.19 1.80
C ASN A 190 12.62 3.73 1.92
N ILE A 191 11.51 4.36 1.52
CA ILE A 191 11.29 5.81 1.69
C ILE A 191 11.23 6.21 3.16
N PHE A 192 10.58 5.40 4.00
CA PHE A 192 10.45 5.66 5.43
C PHE A 192 11.69 5.28 6.26
N ASP A 193 12.59 4.48 5.71
CA ASP A 193 13.88 4.20 6.33
C ASP A 193 14.90 5.30 5.99
N ILE A 194 15.13 6.20 6.94
CA ILE A 194 16.10 7.29 6.81
C ILE A 194 17.52 6.79 6.55
N ASN A 195 17.84 5.53 6.84
CA ASN A 195 19.17 4.94 6.63
C ASN A 195 19.27 4.16 5.32
N TYR A 196 18.18 3.99 4.57
CA TYR A 196 18.22 3.28 3.29
C TYR A 196 19.25 3.92 2.35
N ASP A 197 20.05 3.06 1.72
CA ASP A 197 21.02 3.45 0.73
C ASP A 197 20.42 3.30 -0.67
N TYR A 198 20.29 4.43 -1.35
CA TYR A 198 19.77 4.48 -2.72
C TYR A 198 20.88 4.25 -3.76
N SER A 199 22.15 4.18 -3.34
CA SER A 199 23.28 3.98 -4.24
C SER A 199 23.14 2.65 -5.01
N GLY A 200 23.35 2.71 -6.33
CA GLY A 200 23.24 1.53 -7.19
C GLY A 200 21.80 1.17 -7.60
N CYS A 201 20.79 1.95 -7.21
CA CYS A 201 19.46 1.81 -7.80
C CYS A 201 19.51 2.06 -9.30
N SER A 202 18.80 1.24 -10.09
CA SER A 202 18.63 1.50 -11.52
C SER A 202 17.83 2.78 -11.74
N LEU A 203 18.00 3.42 -12.90
CA LEU A 203 17.24 4.62 -13.26
C LEU A 203 15.72 4.39 -13.20
N LEU A 204 15.25 3.18 -13.53
CA LEU A 204 13.85 2.78 -13.34
C LEU A 204 13.44 2.83 -11.86
N LYS A 205 14.20 2.18 -10.97
CA LYS A 205 13.88 2.15 -9.54
C LYS A 205 13.95 3.54 -8.91
N THR A 206 14.89 4.38 -9.34
CA THR A 206 14.95 5.81 -8.98
C THR A 206 13.72 6.58 -9.46
N SER A 207 13.31 6.40 -10.71
CA SER A 207 12.08 6.98 -11.27
C SER A 207 10.83 6.52 -10.50
N MET A 208 10.78 5.26 -10.04
CA MET A 208 9.70 4.77 -9.20
C MET A 208 9.66 5.48 -7.83
N TYR A 209 10.80 5.66 -7.15
CA TYR A 209 10.85 6.41 -5.87
C TYR A 209 10.40 7.86 -6.03
N LEU A 210 10.90 8.55 -7.07
CA LEU A 210 10.48 9.91 -7.40
C LEU A 210 8.96 9.96 -7.64
N THR A 211 8.43 9.02 -8.43
CA THR A 211 6.99 8.91 -8.66
C THR A 211 6.21 8.76 -7.36
N THR A 212 6.63 7.85 -6.47
CA THR A 212 5.96 7.61 -5.19
C THR A 212 5.93 8.88 -4.34
N ILE A 213 7.06 9.56 -4.15
CA ILE A 213 7.15 10.76 -3.31
C ILE A 213 6.32 11.91 -3.90
N PHE A 214 6.52 12.23 -5.19
CA PHE A 214 5.87 13.38 -5.82
C PHE A 214 4.36 13.18 -6.04
N ARG A 215 3.90 11.94 -6.26
CA ARG A 215 2.46 11.66 -6.37
C ARG A 215 1.78 11.59 -5.02
N ALA A 216 2.44 11.06 -3.99
CA ALA A 216 1.86 10.97 -2.64
C ALA A 216 1.53 12.33 -2.04
N ASP A 217 2.32 13.37 -2.35
CA ASP A 217 2.09 14.73 -1.88
C ASP A 217 0.72 15.30 -2.29
N ARG A 218 0.15 14.82 -3.42
CA ARG A 218 -1.20 15.21 -3.87
C ARG A 218 -2.33 14.67 -2.99
N PHE A 219 -2.06 13.67 -2.18
CA PHE A 219 -3.04 12.99 -1.32
C PHE A 219 -2.76 13.23 0.17
N ARG A 220 -1.51 13.56 0.50
CA ARG A 220 -1.07 13.86 1.86
C ARG A 220 -0.09 15.03 1.81
N ASP A 221 -0.62 16.21 2.12
CA ASP A 221 0.14 17.45 2.21
C ASP A 221 1.40 17.26 3.06
N GLY A 222 2.54 17.73 2.54
CA GLY A 222 3.82 17.73 3.25
C GLY A 222 4.66 16.45 3.09
N THR A 223 4.20 15.47 2.32
CA THR A 223 5.00 14.25 2.04
C THR A 223 6.30 14.60 1.32
N LEU A 224 6.24 15.47 0.32
CA LEU A 224 7.42 15.87 -0.44
C LEU A 224 8.35 16.74 0.41
N GLU A 225 7.79 17.70 1.14
CA GLU A 225 8.53 18.57 2.05
C GLU A 225 9.28 17.77 3.13
N GLN A 226 8.62 16.76 3.71
CA GLN A 226 9.23 15.87 4.68
C GLN A 226 10.42 15.10 4.08
N ASN A 227 10.27 14.55 2.87
CA ASN A 227 11.33 13.80 2.18
C ASN A 227 12.47 14.70 1.69
N PHE A 228 12.22 15.99 1.51
CA PHE A 228 13.28 16.97 1.30
C PHE A 228 14.04 17.23 2.62
N LYS A 229 13.33 17.53 3.70
CA LYS A 229 13.92 17.91 4.99
C LYS A 229 14.73 16.79 5.64
N ASN A 230 14.29 15.54 5.51
CA ASN A 230 15.00 14.38 6.10
C ASN A 230 16.16 13.85 5.23
N GLY A 231 16.43 14.45 4.07
CA GLY A 231 17.52 14.06 3.18
C GLY A 231 17.22 12.83 2.30
N THR A 232 16.00 12.29 2.28
CA THR A 232 15.64 11.19 1.37
C THR A 232 15.81 11.60 -0.09
N LEU A 233 15.32 12.79 -0.47
CA LEU A 233 15.52 13.31 -1.82
C LEU A 233 17.00 13.56 -2.14
N ASP A 234 17.81 13.97 -1.17
CA ASP A 234 19.26 14.13 -1.38
C ASP A 234 19.89 12.83 -1.86
N LYS A 235 19.64 11.73 -1.15
CA LYS A 235 20.18 10.41 -1.50
C LYS A 235 19.70 9.92 -2.86
N ILE A 236 18.43 10.17 -3.17
CA ILE A 236 17.84 9.81 -4.48
C ILE A 236 18.53 10.56 -5.61
N PHE A 237 18.76 11.87 -5.45
CA PHE A 237 19.40 12.70 -6.47
C PHE A 237 20.91 12.45 -6.56
N GLU A 238 21.58 12.04 -5.48
CA GLU A 238 22.96 11.55 -5.55
C GLU A 238 23.09 10.31 -6.44
N ASN A 239 22.09 9.41 -6.46
CA ASN A 239 22.08 8.25 -7.36
C ASN A 239 21.86 8.62 -8.85
N LEU A 240 21.40 9.85 -9.14
CA LEU A 240 21.23 10.34 -10.52
C LEU A 240 22.49 10.99 -11.10
N ARG A 241 23.56 11.15 -10.31
CA ARG A 241 24.83 11.74 -10.75
C ARG A 241 25.65 10.78 -11.62
#